data_AF-A7SDX3-F1
#
_entry.id   AF-A7SDX3-F1
#
_cell.length_a   1.000
_cell.length_b   1.000
_cell.length_c   1.000
_cell.angle_alpha   90.00
_cell.angle_beta   90.00
_cell.angle_gamma   90.00
#
_symmetry.space_group_name_H-M   'P 1'
#
loop_
_entity.id
_entity.type
_entity.pdbx_description
1 polymer ?
#
loop_
_entity_poly.entity_id
_entity_poly.type
_entity_poly.pdbx_seq_one_letter_code
_entity_poly.pdbx_strand_id
1 'polypeptide(L)'
;MAKGKKFGRKDKKIVVFDEESRREYLLGFRKRKNERRKKAQEELQTKSREKMIEVRAENKRKMLDEMRKQTEQLEALQSDAGDDEDGASSLAVDTTYDHPEHVVTVTSITDVDLDGGLTTIGPNKGLESIQAKVPSIKPKTSEDQKKTDSNQYRNNKSKFKPRGKVNKNKSKFTKKPNSSQNNDSRNPKKRKKLK
;
A
#
# COMPACT_ATOMS: atom_id res chain seq x y z
N MET A 1 -44.31 -62.30 0.80
CA MET A 1 -43.14 -61.98 -0.04
C MET A 1 -43.02 -60.46 -0.19
N ALA A 2 -41.99 -59.85 0.40
CA ALA A 2 -41.81 -58.40 0.36
C ALA A 2 -41.20 -57.99 -0.99
N LYS A 3 -41.92 -57.18 -1.77
CA LYS A 3 -41.43 -56.64 -3.05
C LYS A 3 -40.32 -55.62 -2.77
N GLY A 4 -39.08 -55.96 -3.15
CA GLY A 4 -37.92 -55.08 -3.02
C GLY A 4 -38.13 -53.74 -3.71
N LYS A 5 -37.90 -52.65 -2.96
CA LYS A 5 -38.05 -51.27 -3.42
C LYS A 5 -36.95 -50.96 -4.44
N LYS A 6 -37.31 -50.85 -5.73
CA LYS A 6 -36.36 -50.52 -6.80
C LYS A 6 -35.95 -49.06 -6.64
N PHE A 7 -34.71 -48.81 -6.22
CA PHE A 7 -34.14 -47.46 -6.24
C PHE A 7 -34.09 -46.97 -7.69
N GLY A 8 -34.91 -45.97 -8.00
CA GLY A 8 -34.94 -45.33 -9.31
C GLY A 8 -33.55 -44.84 -9.68
N ARG A 9 -33.11 -45.13 -10.91
CA ARG A 9 -31.83 -44.63 -11.43
C ARG A 9 -31.90 -43.10 -11.41
N LYS A 10 -30.99 -42.45 -10.68
CA LYS A 10 -30.91 -40.99 -10.64
C LYS A 10 -30.49 -40.50 -12.03
N ASP A 11 -31.24 -39.54 -12.57
CA ASP A 11 -30.92 -38.95 -13.86
C ASP A 11 -29.54 -38.28 -13.84
N LYS A 12 -28.82 -38.41 -14.96
CA LYS A 12 -27.48 -37.84 -15.11
C LYS A 12 -27.61 -36.32 -15.19
N LYS A 13 -26.92 -35.60 -14.29
CA LYS A 13 -26.81 -34.14 -14.37
C LYS A 13 -25.75 -33.78 -15.40
N ILE A 14 -26.16 -33.06 -16.45
CA ILE A 14 -25.25 -32.52 -17.45
C ILE A 14 -24.82 -31.14 -16.97
N VAL A 15 -23.51 -30.97 -16.72
CA VAL A 15 -22.92 -29.67 -16.40
C VAL A 15 -22.32 -29.12 -17.68
N VAL A 16 -22.95 -28.07 -18.21
CA VAL A 16 -22.44 -27.34 -19.37
C VAL A 16 -21.89 -26.02 -18.85
N PHE A 17 -20.69 -25.68 -19.30
CA PHE A 17 -20.15 -24.35 -19.04
C PHE A 17 -20.83 -23.37 -19.97
N ASP A 18 -21.26 -22.25 -19.40
CA ASP A 18 -21.58 -21.10 -20.21
C ASP A 18 -20.32 -20.66 -20.97
N GLU A 19 -20.44 -20.58 -22.30
CA GLU A 19 -19.31 -20.34 -23.16
C GLU A 19 -18.74 -18.93 -23.00
N GLU A 20 -19.58 -17.96 -22.67
CA GLU A 20 -19.16 -16.56 -22.51
C GLU A 20 -18.31 -16.39 -21.26
N SER A 21 -18.80 -16.88 -20.12
CA SER A 21 -18.02 -16.90 -18.88
C SER A 21 -16.75 -17.74 -19.00
N ARG A 22 -16.77 -18.84 -19.77
CA ARG A 22 -15.56 -19.62 -20.08
C ARG A 22 -14.55 -18.82 -20.90
N ARG A 23 -14.99 -18.10 -21.93
CA ARG A 23 -14.14 -17.23 -22.77
C ARG A 23 -13.54 -16.10 -21.93
N GLU A 24 -14.34 -15.43 -21.11
CA GLU A 24 -13.85 -14.40 -20.21
C GLU A 24 -12.87 -14.96 -19.17
N TYR A 25 -13.12 -16.14 -18.63
CA TYR A 25 -12.20 -16.79 -17.72
C TYR A 25 -10.86 -17.09 -18.40
N LEU A 26 -10.86 -17.64 -19.61
CA LEU A 26 -9.63 -18.01 -20.32
C LEU A 26 -8.88 -16.81 -20.90
N LEU A 27 -9.55 -15.74 -21.33
CA LEU A 27 -8.89 -14.57 -21.96
C LEU A 27 -8.69 -13.40 -21.00
N GLY A 28 -9.46 -13.35 -19.92
CA GLY A 28 -9.49 -12.25 -18.94
C GLY A 28 -8.31 -12.20 -17.96
N PHE A 29 -7.20 -12.90 -18.22
CA PHE A 29 -6.03 -12.89 -17.32
C PHE A 29 -5.48 -11.48 -17.05
N ARG A 30 -5.46 -10.61 -18.07
CA ARG A 30 -5.03 -9.20 -17.91
C ARG A 30 -6.00 -8.42 -17.02
N LYS A 31 -7.32 -8.63 -17.19
CA LYS A 31 -8.36 -8.03 -16.32
C LYS A 31 -8.14 -8.46 -14.87
N ARG A 32 -8.06 -9.78 -14.61
CA ARG A 32 -7.82 -10.33 -13.26
C ARG A 32 -6.50 -9.89 -12.66
N LYS A 33 -5.43 -9.78 -13.45
CA LYS A 33 -4.13 -9.27 -12.97
C LYS A 33 -4.25 -7.81 -12.54
N ASN A 34 -4.96 -6.99 -13.30
CA ASN A 34 -5.20 -5.59 -12.96
C ASN A 34 -6.12 -5.46 -11.74
N GLU A 35 -7.18 -6.25 -11.64
CA GLU A 35 -8.07 -6.30 -10.47
C GLU A 35 -7.29 -6.63 -9.20
N ARG A 36 -6.44 -7.68 -9.23
CA ARG A 36 -5.59 -8.02 -8.09
C ARG A 36 -4.63 -6.89 -7.72
N ARG A 37 -4.02 -6.22 -8.70
CA ARG A 37 -3.14 -5.07 -8.46
C ARG A 37 -3.90 -3.90 -7.84
N LYS A 38 -5.08 -3.59 -8.37
CA LYS A 38 -5.94 -2.51 -7.87
C LYS A 38 -6.37 -2.80 -6.43
N LYS A 39 -6.83 -4.02 -6.14
CA LYS A 39 -7.21 -4.45 -4.80
C LYS A 39 -6.05 -4.31 -3.81
N ALA A 40 -4.85 -4.76 -4.18
CA ALA A 40 -3.67 -4.62 -3.33
C ALA A 40 -3.31 -3.15 -3.07
N GLN A 41 -3.47 -2.27 -4.06
CA GLN A 41 -3.25 -0.83 -3.89
C GLN A 41 -4.31 -0.18 -3.00
N GLU A 42 -5.58 -0.55 -3.17
CA GLU A 42 -6.68 -0.06 -2.35
C GLU A 42 -6.49 -0.50 -0.88
N GLU A 43 -6.17 -1.76 -0.62
CA GLU A 43 -5.86 -2.26 0.74
C GLU A 43 -4.65 -1.56 1.38
N LEU A 44 -3.63 -1.21 0.59
CA LEU A 44 -2.48 -0.47 1.11
C LEU A 44 -2.86 0.98 1.47
N GLN A 45 -3.71 1.62 0.66
CA GLN A 45 -4.19 2.97 0.91
C GLN A 45 -5.16 3.05 2.09
N THR A 46 -6.04 2.07 2.27
CA THR A 46 -6.95 2.04 3.43
C THR A 46 -6.16 1.90 4.71
N LYS A 47 -5.21 0.95 4.76
CA LYS A 47 -4.34 0.75 5.92
C LYS A 47 -3.50 1.97 6.26
N SER A 48 -3.01 2.72 5.26
CA SER A 48 -2.25 3.95 5.53
C SER A 48 -3.14 5.07 6.07
N ARG A 49 -4.36 5.22 5.53
CA ARG A 49 -5.32 6.20 6.04
C ARG A 49 -5.78 5.89 7.46
N GLU A 50 -6.09 4.63 7.76
CA GLU A 50 -6.47 4.18 9.10
C GLU A 50 -5.38 4.51 10.13
N LYS A 51 -4.11 4.20 9.82
CA LYS A 51 -2.97 4.56 10.68
C LYS A 51 -2.84 6.07 10.89
N MET A 52 -3.05 6.88 9.86
CA MET A 52 -2.99 8.34 9.99
C MET A 52 -4.12 8.88 10.88
N ILE A 53 -5.32 8.29 10.78
CA ILE A 53 -6.47 8.66 11.61
C ILE A 53 -6.21 8.28 13.07
N GLU A 54 -5.68 7.09 13.31
CA GLU A 54 -5.32 6.59 14.64
C GLU A 54 -4.28 7.50 15.32
N VAL A 55 -3.17 7.80 14.64
CA VAL A 55 -2.14 8.72 15.15
C VAL A 55 -2.73 10.10 15.46
N ARG A 56 -3.58 10.64 14.58
CA ARG A 56 -4.24 11.94 14.82
C ARG A 56 -5.16 11.88 16.04
N ALA A 57 -5.91 10.80 16.20
CA ALA A 57 -6.82 10.63 17.34
C ALA A 57 -6.03 10.50 18.66
N GLU A 58 -4.96 9.71 18.67
CA GLU A 58 -4.07 9.59 19.82
C GLU A 58 -3.43 10.92 20.21
N ASN A 59 -2.89 11.66 19.24
CA ASN A 59 -2.30 12.97 19.49
C ASN A 59 -3.33 13.97 20.02
N LYS A 60 -4.55 13.97 19.46
CA LYS A 60 -5.64 14.82 19.96
C LYS A 60 -6.01 14.46 21.40
N ARG A 61 -6.08 13.17 21.71
CA ARG A 61 -6.38 12.71 23.07
C ARG A 61 -5.29 13.13 24.06
N LYS A 62 -4.01 12.91 23.72
CA LYS A 62 -2.87 13.33 24.55
C LYS A 62 -2.90 14.84 24.82
N MET A 63 -3.12 15.65 23.79
CA MET A 63 -3.24 17.10 23.93
C MET A 63 -4.38 17.50 24.87
N LEU A 64 -5.56 16.88 24.74
CA LEU A 64 -6.69 17.15 25.63
C LEU A 64 -6.40 16.73 27.07
N ASP A 65 -5.73 15.59 27.27
CA ASP A 65 -5.32 15.11 28.59
C ASP A 65 -4.29 16.06 29.23
N GLU A 66 -3.35 16.60 28.45
CA GLU A 66 -2.37 17.61 28.90
C GLU A 66 -3.04 18.93 29.27
N MET A 67 -3.94 19.45 28.43
CA MET A 67 -4.71 20.65 28.73
C MET A 67 -5.52 20.49 30.00
N ARG A 68 -6.17 19.33 30.19
CA ARG A 68 -6.94 19.04 31.39
C ARG A 68 -6.06 19.02 32.65
N LYS A 69 -4.86 18.44 32.57
CA LYS A 69 -3.91 18.46 33.70
C LYS A 69 -3.45 19.88 34.03
N GLN A 70 -3.20 20.69 33.01
CA GLN A 70 -2.84 22.10 33.22
C GLN A 70 -3.98 22.88 33.88
N THR A 71 -5.23 22.68 33.45
CA THR A 71 -6.38 23.34 34.10
C THR A 71 -6.57 22.89 35.54
N GLU A 72 -6.43 21.59 35.82
CA GLU A 72 -6.51 21.06 37.20
C GLU A 72 -5.39 21.62 38.10
N GLN A 73 -4.17 21.81 37.56
CA GLN A 73 -3.07 22.44 38.30
C GLN A 73 -3.32 23.93 38.57
N LEU A 74 -3.86 24.67 37.59
CA LEU A 74 -4.20 26.08 37.77
C LEU A 74 -5.34 26.27 38.78
N GLU A 75 -6.36 25.40 38.75
CA GLU A 75 -7.47 25.41 39.72
C GLU A 75 -6.97 25.12 41.14
N ALA A 76 -6.03 24.18 41.30
CA ALA A 76 -5.40 23.90 42.59
C ALA A 76 -4.59 25.09 43.13
N LEU A 77 -3.86 25.81 42.27
CA LEU A 77 -3.13 27.02 42.66
C LEU A 77 -4.08 28.18 42.98
N GLN A 78 -5.17 28.33 42.22
CA GLN A 78 -6.15 29.40 42.44
C GLN A 78 -6.97 29.19 43.72
N SER A 79 -7.23 27.94 44.10
CA SER A 79 -7.91 27.61 45.36
C SER A 79 -7.01 27.76 46.59
N ASP A 80 -5.69 27.68 46.43
CA ASP A 80 -4.70 27.93 47.50
C ASP A 80 -4.38 29.44 47.64
N ALA A 81 -4.44 30.21 46.55
CA ALA A 81 -4.16 31.65 46.51
C ALA A 81 -5.34 32.55 46.92
N GLY A 82 -6.40 31.99 47.52
CA GLY A 82 -7.56 32.73 47.98
C GLY A 82 -7.32 33.50 49.29
N ASP A 83 -6.42 34.49 49.32
CA ASP A 83 -6.46 35.61 50.28
C ASP A 83 -5.57 36.84 49.96
N ASP A 84 -4.97 36.96 48.77
CA ASP A 84 -4.12 38.14 48.46
C ASP A 84 -4.65 38.89 47.23
N GLU A 85 -5.86 39.43 47.36
CA GLU A 85 -6.34 40.49 46.47
C GLU A 85 -5.69 41.83 46.90
N ASP A 86 -4.46 42.09 46.45
CA ASP A 86 -3.85 43.41 46.62
C ASP A 86 -3.27 43.94 45.29
N GLY A 87 -4.14 44.63 44.55
CA GLY A 87 -3.84 46.00 44.09
C GLY A 87 -2.57 46.26 43.26
N ALA A 88 -2.17 45.40 42.32
CA ALA A 88 -1.09 45.76 41.38
C ALA A 88 -1.62 46.61 40.21
N SER A 89 -1.85 47.89 40.51
CA SER A 89 -2.11 48.97 39.55
C SER A 89 -1.08 49.00 38.42
N SER A 90 -1.55 48.96 37.18
CA SER A 90 -0.80 49.17 35.93
C SER A 90 -0.14 50.56 35.86
N LEU A 91 0.97 50.74 36.57
CA LEU A 91 1.87 51.86 36.37
C LEU A 91 3.20 51.30 35.89
N ALA A 92 3.62 51.64 34.68
CA ALA A 92 4.95 51.31 34.18
C ALA A 92 5.98 51.98 35.09
N VAL A 93 6.54 51.22 36.03
CA VAL A 93 7.57 51.69 36.96
C VAL A 93 8.93 51.42 36.35
N ASP A 94 9.59 52.49 35.89
CA ASP A 94 11.00 52.43 35.50
C ASP A 94 11.84 52.22 36.76
N THR A 95 12.62 51.13 36.80
CA THR A 95 13.54 50.85 37.92
C THR A 95 14.98 51.08 37.46
N THR A 96 15.63 52.08 38.05
CA THR A 96 17.04 52.40 37.75
C THR A 96 17.95 51.76 38.79
N TYR A 97 18.91 50.96 38.32
CA TYR A 97 19.92 50.31 39.12
C TYR A 97 21.29 50.90 38.81
N ASP A 98 21.92 51.49 39.82
CA ASP A 98 23.26 52.06 39.70
C ASP A 98 24.31 50.97 39.95
N HIS A 99 25.13 50.69 38.93
CA HIS A 99 26.24 49.74 39.01
C HIS A 99 27.57 50.51 38.99
N PRO A 100 28.67 49.97 39.57
CA PRO A 100 29.89 50.73 39.84
C PRO A 100 30.55 51.41 38.63
N GLU A 101 30.30 50.92 37.41
CA GLU A 101 30.84 51.48 36.17
C GLU A 101 29.78 52.04 35.22
N HIS A 102 28.48 51.84 35.50
CA HIS A 102 27.39 52.28 34.62
C HIS A 102 26.02 52.22 35.31
N VAL A 103 25.07 53.02 34.83
CA VAL A 103 23.69 53.03 35.31
C VAL A 103 22.80 52.27 34.31
N VAL A 104 22.00 51.32 34.81
CA VAL A 104 21.05 50.54 34.00
C VAL A 104 19.63 50.88 34.43
N THR A 105 18.80 51.35 33.50
CA THR A 105 17.35 51.52 33.73
C THR A 105 16.60 50.37 33.07
N VAL A 106 15.84 49.63 33.88
CA VAL A 106 14.98 48.54 33.43
C VAL A 106 13.53 49.01 33.44
N THR A 107 12.96 49.14 32.25
CA THR A 107 11.53 49.42 32.03
C THR A 107 10.81 48.10 31.81
N SER A 108 10.01 47.67 32.79
CA SER A 108 9.15 46.50 32.63
C SER A 108 7.91 46.87 31.81
N ILE A 109 7.84 46.39 30.57
CA ILE A 109 6.70 46.59 29.69
C ILE A 109 5.76 45.40 29.88
N THR A 110 4.64 45.58 30.57
CA THR A 110 3.64 44.51 30.81
C THR A 110 2.69 44.32 29.64
N ASP A 111 2.42 45.39 28.88
CA ASP A 111 1.33 45.42 27.89
C ASP A 111 1.87 45.25 26.46
N VAL A 112 2.68 44.22 26.24
CA VAL A 112 3.04 43.79 24.88
C VAL A 112 1.96 42.81 24.40
N ASP A 113 0.97 43.32 23.68
CA ASP A 113 -0.05 42.52 23.00
C ASP A 113 0.60 41.64 21.90
N LEU A 114 1.06 40.45 22.30
CA LEU A 114 1.63 39.42 21.42
C LEU A 114 0.55 38.68 20.62
N ASP A 115 -0.72 38.87 20.98
CA ASP A 115 -1.92 38.36 20.32
C ASP A 115 -2.34 39.20 19.10
N GLY A 116 -1.80 40.41 18.95
CA GLY A 116 -1.99 41.36 17.85
C GLY A 116 -1.48 40.92 16.47
N GLY A 117 -1.51 39.62 16.16
CA GLY A 117 -1.28 39.04 14.83
C GLY A 117 0.17 39.05 14.32
N LEU A 118 1.06 39.85 14.91
CA LEU A 118 2.46 39.96 14.47
C LEU A 118 3.30 38.72 14.79
N THR A 119 2.94 37.95 15.82
CA THR A 119 3.64 36.71 16.21
C THR A 119 3.26 35.51 15.35
N THR A 120 2.26 35.64 14.48
CA THR A 120 1.88 34.57 13.57
C THR A 120 2.77 34.60 12.33
N ILE A 121 3.59 33.56 12.15
CA ILE A 121 4.15 33.25 10.83
C ILE A 121 2.93 33.10 9.91
N GLY A 122 2.78 34.05 8.98
CA GLY A 122 1.56 34.29 8.21
C GLY A 122 0.96 33.03 7.54
N PRO A 123 -0.25 33.14 6.98
CA PRO A 123 -1.03 31.98 6.55
C PRO A 123 -0.18 31.06 5.67
N ASN A 124 -0.04 29.80 6.11
CA ASN A 124 0.64 28.76 5.36
C ASN A 124 -0.11 28.52 4.03
N LYS A 125 0.26 29.26 2.98
CA LYS A 125 -0.29 29.12 1.61
C LYS A 125 0.01 27.75 0.96
N GLY A 126 0.54 26.80 1.72
CA GLY A 126 0.79 25.42 1.29
C GLY A 126 -0.34 24.43 1.60
N LEU A 127 -1.39 24.83 2.33
CA LEU A 127 -2.51 23.93 2.70
C LEU A 127 -3.81 24.14 1.91
N GLU A 128 -3.90 25.22 1.12
CA GLU A 128 -4.99 25.42 0.15
C GLU A 128 -4.75 24.61 -1.13
N SER A 129 -4.87 23.28 -1.05
CA SER A 129 -5.21 22.43 -2.21
C SER A 129 -5.53 20.96 -1.88
N ILE A 130 -5.60 20.53 -0.61
CA ILE A 130 -5.83 19.10 -0.30
C ILE A 130 -7.33 18.75 -0.12
N GLN A 131 -8.25 19.72 -0.12
CA GLN A 131 -9.69 19.47 -0.21
C GLN A 131 -10.28 20.14 -1.45
N ALA A 132 -10.11 19.52 -2.63
CA ALA A 132 -10.97 19.68 -3.82
C ALA A 132 -10.44 18.96 -5.08
N LYS A 133 -9.35 18.19 -5.01
CA LYS A 133 -8.96 17.25 -6.07
C LYS A 133 -8.60 15.91 -5.47
N VAL A 134 -9.62 15.10 -5.19
CA VAL A 134 -9.45 13.66 -5.41
C VAL A 134 -9.03 13.54 -6.87
N PRO A 135 -7.81 13.06 -7.21
CA PRO A 135 -7.50 12.81 -8.60
C PRO A 135 -8.47 11.72 -9.06
N SER A 136 -9.49 12.10 -9.81
CA SER A 136 -10.20 11.16 -10.67
C SER A 136 -9.14 10.66 -11.64
N ILE A 137 -8.52 9.53 -11.30
CA ILE A 137 -7.71 8.77 -12.23
C ILE A 137 -8.71 8.24 -13.26
N LYS A 138 -9.05 9.08 -14.23
CA LYS A 138 -9.71 8.64 -15.45
C LYS A 138 -8.82 7.53 -16.02
N PRO A 139 -9.36 6.35 -16.34
CA PRO A 139 -8.59 5.35 -17.07
C PRO A 139 -8.21 6.00 -18.39
N LYS A 140 -6.91 6.28 -18.58
CA LYS A 140 -6.38 6.68 -19.89
C LYS A 140 -6.62 5.49 -20.81
N THR A 141 -7.64 5.61 -21.64
CA THR A 141 -7.74 4.87 -22.89
C THR A 141 -6.46 5.12 -23.67
N SER A 142 -5.94 4.03 -24.20
CA SER A 142 -4.81 4.00 -25.12
C SER A 142 -5.08 4.94 -26.28
N GLU A 143 -4.32 6.03 -26.39
CA GLU A 143 -3.60 6.42 -27.59
C GLU A 143 -2.80 7.71 -27.33
N ASP A 144 -1.64 7.74 -27.97
CA ASP A 144 -0.70 8.84 -28.13
C ASP A 144 0.28 9.25 -27.01
N GLN A 145 1.50 9.39 -27.51
CA GLN A 145 2.77 9.42 -26.83
C GLN A 145 3.15 10.87 -26.50
N LYS A 146 3.63 11.13 -25.29
CA LYS A 146 4.76 12.06 -25.08
C LYS A 146 5.70 11.48 -24.05
N LYS A 147 6.92 11.21 -24.53
CA LYS A 147 8.09 10.75 -23.79
C LYS A 147 8.53 11.89 -22.86
N THR A 148 8.64 11.61 -21.57
CA THR A 148 9.47 12.41 -20.66
C THR A 148 10.69 11.56 -20.32
N ASP A 149 11.84 12.03 -20.77
CA ASP A 149 13.14 11.42 -20.59
C ASP A 149 13.48 11.23 -19.11
N SER A 150 13.54 9.98 -18.66
CA SER A 150 14.26 9.58 -17.45
C SER A 150 15.03 8.30 -17.77
N ASN A 151 16.07 8.50 -18.57
CA ASN A 151 17.00 7.49 -19.05
C ASN A 151 18.01 7.14 -17.94
N GLN A 152 17.60 6.39 -16.91
CA GLN A 152 18.51 5.93 -15.83
C GLN A 152 18.27 4.50 -15.34
N TYR A 153 17.85 3.57 -16.21
CA TYR A 153 18.07 2.14 -15.95
C TYR A 153 18.71 1.48 -17.16
N ARG A 154 20.04 1.60 -17.21
CA ARG A 154 20.91 0.90 -18.14
C ARG A 154 20.78 -0.61 -17.92
N ASN A 155 20.31 -1.29 -18.97
CA ASN A 155 20.75 -2.60 -19.45
C ASN A 155 21.74 -3.37 -18.58
N ASN A 156 21.25 -4.34 -17.80
CA ASN A 156 21.96 -5.58 -17.51
C ASN A 156 21.11 -6.78 -17.93
N LYS A 157 20.79 -6.86 -19.23
CA LYS A 157 20.50 -8.15 -19.85
C LYS A 157 21.81 -8.91 -19.88
N SER A 158 22.11 -9.68 -18.82
CA SER A 158 23.13 -10.72 -18.90
C SER A 158 22.75 -11.60 -20.10
N LYS A 159 23.56 -11.54 -21.15
CA LYS A 159 23.34 -12.31 -22.38
C LYS A 159 23.19 -13.77 -21.98
N PHE A 160 21.99 -14.30 -22.10
CA PHE A 160 21.74 -15.73 -21.95
C PHE A 160 22.53 -16.43 -23.07
N LYS A 161 23.72 -16.95 -22.74
CA LYS A 161 24.48 -17.77 -23.67
C LYS A 161 23.72 -19.10 -23.80
N PRO A 162 23.24 -19.51 -24.99
CA PRO A 162 22.70 -20.84 -25.14
C PRO A 162 23.81 -21.84 -24.81
N ARG A 163 23.56 -22.75 -23.87
CA ARG A 163 24.48 -23.83 -23.52
C ARG A 163 24.85 -24.59 -24.80
N GLY A 164 26.15 -24.67 -25.08
CA GLY A 164 26.69 -25.26 -26.30
C GLY A 164 26.15 -26.66 -26.54
N LYS A 165 25.86 -26.98 -27.81
CA LYS A 165 25.53 -28.33 -28.27
C LYS A 165 26.69 -29.25 -27.87
N VAL A 166 26.43 -30.21 -27.00
CA VAL A 166 27.40 -31.26 -26.66
C VAL A 166 27.61 -32.12 -27.92
N ASN A 167 28.78 -31.98 -28.54
CA ASN A 167 29.22 -32.81 -29.66
C ASN A 167 29.37 -34.26 -29.19
N LYS A 168 28.38 -35.11 -29.49
CA LYS A 168 28.51 -36.57 -29.35
C LYS A 168 29.19 -37.14 -30.60
N ASN A 169 30.50 -36.96 -30.71
CA ASN A 169 31.30 -37.68 -31.70
C ASN A 169 32.07 -38.82 -31.04
N LYS A 170 31.49 -40.01 -31.16
CA LYS A 170 32.12 -41.30 -31.50
C LYS A 170 33.47 -41.61 -30.83
N SER A 171 33.46 -42.44 -29.79
CA SER A 171 34.51 -43.44 -29.61
C SER A 171 34.02 -44.79 -30.15
N LYS A 172 34.70 -45.29 -31.19
CA LYS A 172 34.58 -46.66 -31.69
C LYS A 172 35.65 -47.50 -31.02
N PHE A 173 35.27 -48.45 -30.17
CA PHE A 173 36.07 -49.60 -29.71
C PHE A 173 35.08 -50.50 -28.93
N THR A 174 34.83 -51.79 -29.15
CA THR A 174 35.40 -52.85 -29.98
C THR A 174 34.36 -53.98 -30.12
N LYS A 175 34.61 -54.85 -31.10
CA LYS A 175 33.84 -56.01 -31.59
C LYS A 175 33.48 -57.05 -30.51
N LYS A 176 32.31 -57.69 -30.59
CA LYS A 176 32.11 -59.06 -31.15
C LYS A 176 30.63 -59.53 -31.09
N PRO A 177 30.25 -60.55 -31.89
CA PRO A 177 28.86 -60.83 -32.30
C PRO A 177 28.25 -62.12 -31.71
N ASN A 178 26.97 -62.34 -32.06
CA ASN A 178 26.14 -63.56 -32.00
C ASN A 178 25.42 -63.88 -30.69
N SER A 179 24.08 -63.89 -30.73
CA SER A 179 23.31 -65.14 -30.88
C SER A 179 21.80 -64.88 -30.85
N SER A 180 21.09 -65.68 -31.65
CA SER A 180 19.66 -66.06 -31.65
C SER A 180 18.77 -65.54 -30.50
N GLN A 181 17.51 -65.18 -30.71
CA GLN A 181 16.46 -66.13 -31.13
C GLN A 181 15.24 -65.43 -31.76
N ASN A 182 14.72 -66.11 -32.78
CA ASN A 182 13.38 -65.99 -33.31
C ASN A 182 12.31 -66.00 -32.22
N ASN A 183 11.20 -65.30 -32.44
CA ASN A 183 9.87 -65.88 -32.23
C ASN A 183 8.86 -65.17 -33.12
N ASP A 184 8.65 -65.78 -34.27
CA ASP A 184 7.36 -65.85 -34.95
C ASP A 184 6.26 -66.20 -33.94
N SER A 185 5.19 -65.42 -33.90
CA SER A 185 3.84 -66.01 -33.88
C SER A 185 2.71 -64.98 -34.07
N ARG A 186 2.05 -65.17 -35.22
CA ARG A 186 0.59 -65.25 -35.37
C ARG A 186 -0.20 -63.94 -35.51
N ASN A 187 -0.31 -63.53 -36.78
CA ASN A 187 -1.57 -63.09 -37.38
C ASN A 187 -2.56 -64.29 -37.42
N PRO A 188 -3.89 -64.10 -37.28
CA PRO A 188 -4.70 -64.27 -38.49
C PRO A 188 -6.02 -63.45 -38.55
N LYS A 189 -6.46 -63.21 -39.80
CA LYS A 189 -7.84 -62.96 -40.29
C LYS A 189 -8.38 -61.52 -40.31
N LYS A 190 -8.11 -60.83 -41.43
CA LYS A 190 -9.15 -60.07 -42.17
C LYS A 190 -9.07 -60.38 -43.67
N ARG A 191 -9.72 -61.47 -44.07
CA ARG A 191 -10.22 -61.67 -45.44
C ARG A 191 -11.64 -61.10 -45.47
N LYS A 192 -11.88 -60.07 -46.29
CA LYS A 192 -13.08 -59.98 -47.12
C LYS A 192 -12.76 -59.04 -48.28
N LYS A 193 -12.89 -59.64 -49.48
CA LYS A 193 -12.53 -59.10 -50.79
C LYS A 193 -13.58 -58.06 -51.21
N LEU A 194 -13.13 -57.00 -51.88
CA LEU A 194 -13.96 -56.29 -52.85
C LEU A 194 -14.01 -57.15 -54.13
N LYS A 195 -15.22 -57.31 -54.66
CA LYS A 195 -15.51 -57.39 -56.09
C LYS A 195 -16.73 -56.52 -56.31
#